data_AF-A0A1J8QKX8-F1
#
_entry.id   AF-A0A1J8QKX8-F1
#
_cell.length_a   1.000
_cell.length_b   1.000
_cell.length_c   1.000
_cell.angle_alpha   90.00
_cell.angle_beta   90.00
_cell.angle_gamma   90.00
#
_symmetry.space_group_name_H-M   'P 1'
#
loop_
_entity.id
_entity.type
_entity.pdbx_description
1 polymer ?
#
loop_
_entity_poly.entity_id
_entity_poly.type
_entity_poly.pdbx_seq_one_letter_code
_entity_poly.pdbx_strand_id
1 'polypeptide(L)'
;MTEAKKIQDDIDHRIASVASFAGLRRFPQGRGFKQWTGDDSKALMKVYLPAIEGYVPVDVIRTFRAFLKFCYLVRRNIITESTLGEIQNTLDRFHRYRTIFQSIGVVLMFSLPQQHSCSHYVLLI
;
A
#
# COMPACT_ATOMS: atom_id res chain seq x y z
N MET A 1 -14.23 -16.33 18.62
CA MET A 1 -13.45 -15.35 17.84
C MET A 1 -14.34 -14.81 16.75
N THR A 2 -14.42 -13.49 16.61
CA THR A 2 -15.19 -12.81 15.56
C THR A 2 -14.62 -13.14 14.18
N GLU A 3 -15.46 -13.18 13.14
CA GLU A 3 -15.05 -13.46 11.75
C GLU A 3 -13.91 -12.54 11.28
N ALA A 4 -13.97 -11.26 11.64
CA ALA A 4 -12.91 -10.30 11.36
C ALA A 4 -11.54 -10.72 11.93
N LYS A 5 -11.51 -11.38 13.10
CA LYS A 5 -10.26 -11.85 13.71
C LYS A 5 -9.68 -13.02 12.91
N LYS A 6 -10.52 -13.95 12.44
CA LYS A 6 -10.07 -15.06 11.58
C LYS A 6 -9.48 -14.55 10.26
N ILE A 7 -10.11 -13.54 9.66
CA ILE A 7 -9.60 -12.90 8.43
C ILE A 7 -8.24 -12.24 8.69
N GLN A 8 -8.09 -11.54 9.82
CA GLN A 8 -6.80 -10.94 10.20
C GLN A 8 -5.71 -12.01 10.43
N ASP A 9 -6.05 -13.09 11.13
CA ASP A 9 -5.13 -14.20 11.38
C ASP A 9 -4.70 -14.88 10.06
N ASP A 10 -5.61 -15.05 9.09
CA ASP A 10 -5.27 -15.59 7.76
C ASP A 10 -4.38 -14.64 6.95
N ILE A 11 -4.65 -13.33 6.99
CA ILE A 11 -3.78 -12.33 6.34
C ILE A 11 -2.35 -12.43 6.93
N ASP A 12 -2.22 -12.53 8.24
CA ASP A 12 -0.92 -12.69 8.91
C ASP A 12 -0.24 -14.02 8.53
N HIS A 13 -1.01 -15.10 8.42
CA HIS A 13 -0.51 -16.38 7.94
C HIS A 13 -0.01 -16.29 6.49
N ARG A 14 -0.76 -15.64 5.58
CA ARG A 14 -0.32 -15.41 4.20
C ARG A 14 0.98 -14.62 4.13
N ILE A 15 1.10 -13.55 4.92
CA ILE A 15 2.33 -12.74 5.01
C ILE A 15 3.50 -13.60 5.51
N ALA A 16 3.29 -14.45 6.51
CA ALA A 16 4.31 -15.33 7.05
C ALA A 16 4.74 -16.45 6.09
N SER A 17 3.82 -16.91 5.22
CA SER A 17 4.05 -18.00 4.27
C SER A 17 4.85 -17.60 3.01
N VAL A 18 5.12 -16.31 2.81
CA VAL A 18 5.83 -15.84 1.62
C VAL A 18 7.22 -16.44 1.53
N ALA A 19 7.53 -17.03 0.37
CA ALA A 19 8.82 -17.62 0.09
C ALA A 19 9.97 -16.61 0.29
N SER A 20 11.08 -17.09 0.85
CA SER A 20 12.27 -16.27 1.03
C SER A 20 12.86 -15.86 -0.32
N PHE A 21 13.14 -14.57 -0.49
CA PHE A 21 13.91 -14.06 -1.62
C PHE A 21 14.94 -13.03 -1.15
N ALA A 22 16.00 -12.85 -1.94
CA ALA A 22 17.08 -11.93 -1.59
C ALA A 22 16.55 -10.50 -1.42
N GLY A 23 16.83 -9.88 -0.26
CA GLY A 23 16.38 -8.53 0.06
C GLY A 23 14.90 -8.41 0.50
N LEU A 24 14.24 -9.52 0.86
CA LEU A 24 13.00 -9.49 1.64
C LEU A 24 13.27 -9.80 3.11
N ARG A 25 12.79 -8.91 3.99
CA ARG A 25 12.71 -9.21 5.43
C ARG A 25 11.55 -10.19 5.68
N ARG A 26 11.79 -11.25 6.44
CA ARG A 26 10.76 -12.23 6.79
C ARG A 26 9.82 -11.71 7.88
N PHE A 27 8.59 -12.21 7.85
CA PHE A 27 7.50 -11.86 8.77
C PHE A 27 6.94 -13.11 9.47
N PRO A 28 7.72 -13.84 10.29
CA PRO A 28 7.28 -15.11 10.88
C PRO A 28 6.07 -14.96 11.82
N GLN A 29 5.81 -13.76 12.35
CA GLN A 29 4.61 -13.42 13.14
C GLN A 29 3.65 -12.47 12.39
N GLY A 30 3.72 -12.44 11.06
CA GLY A 30 2.90 -11.52 10.26
C GLY A 30 3.20 -10.05 10.57
N ARG A 31 2.16 -9.25 10.80
CA ARG A 31 2.24 -7.80 11.00
C ARG A 31 2.29 -7.35 12.48
N GLY A 32 2.46 -8.27 13.42
CA GLY A 32 2.40 -8.04 14.88
C GLY A 32 3.61 -7.31 15.50
N PHE A 33 4.14 -6.25 14.88
CA PHE A 33 5.29 -5.52 15.41
C PHE A 33 4.89 -4.55 16.53
N LYS A 34 5.60 -4.60 17.66
CA LYS A 34 5.47 -3.61 18.76
C LYS A 34 5.89 -2.20 18.32
N GLN A 35 6.82 -2.11 17.36
CA GLN A 35 7.28 -0.87 16.75
C GLN A 35 7.57 -1.12 15.27
N TRP A 36 7.04 -0.26 14.40
CA TRP A 36 7.29 -0.32 12.96
C TRP A 36 8.51 0.52 12.59
N THR A 37 9.48 -0.08 11.89
CA THR A 37 10.57 0.68 11.25
C THR A 37 10.26 0.96 9.78
N GLY A 38 11.06 1.85 9.17
CA GLY A 38 10.97 2.11 7.73
C GLY A 38 11.25 0.86 6.89
N ASP A 39 12.14 -0.03 7.35
CA ASP A 39 12.47 -1.26 6.63
C ASP A 39 11.38 -2.32 6.79
N ASP A 40 10.69 -2.39 7.93
CA ASP A 40 9.49 -3.23 8.10
C ASP A 40 8.40 -2.80 7.13
N SER A 41 8.17 -1.49 7.04
CA SER A 41 7.20 -0.93 6.10
C SER A 41 7.55 -1.27 4.65
N LYS A 42 8.81 -1.09 4.24
CA LYS A 42 9.27 -1.44 2.87
C LYS A 42 9.12 -2.92 2.55
N ALA A 43 9.46 -3.80 3.49
CA ALA A 43 9.33 -5.24 3.29
C ALA A 43 7.84 -5.64 3.22
N LEU A 44 6.98 -5.06 4.06
CA LEU A 44 5.54 -5.32 4.04
C LEU A 44 4.92 -4.88 2.72
N MET A 45 5.31 -3.71 2.19
CA MET A 45 4.86 -3.19 0.90
C MET A 45 5.05 -4.20 -0.26
N LYS A 46 6.02 -5.12 -0.17
CA LYS A 46 6.29 -6.14 -1.20
C LYS A 46 5.32 -7.33 -1.15
N VAL A 47 4.72 -7.60 0.01
CA VAL A 47 3.95 -8.84 0.28
C VAL A 47 2.48 -8.59 0.60
N TYR A 48 2.08 -7.34 0.85
CA TYR A 48 0.77 -7.03 1.40
C TYR A 48 -0.39 -7.22 0.40
N LEU A 49 -0.19 -6.90 -0.88
CA LEU A 49 -1.24 -7.01 -1.90
C LEU A 49 -1.81 -8.44 -2.04
N PRO A 50 -1.00 -9.50 -2.24
CA PRO A 50 -1.53 -10.85 -2.31
C PRO A 50 -2.11 -11.33 -0.96
N ALA A 51 -1.65 -10.79 0.17
CA ALA A 51 -2.15 -11.17 1.48
C ALA A 51 -3.62 -10.75 1.70
N ILE A 52 -4.04 -9.61 1.15
CA ILE A 52 -5.43 -9.10 1.31
C ILE A 52 -6.38 -9.53 0.18
N GLU A 53 -5.87 -10.23 -0.84
CA GLU A 53 -6.66 -10.66 -1.98
C GLU A 53 -7.78 -11.63 -1.57
N GLY A 54 -8.98 -11.41 -2.08
CA GLY A 54 -10.18 -12.18 -1.71
C GLY A 54 -10.86 -11.74 -0.41
N TYR A 55 -10.23 -10.88 0.40
CA TYR A 55 -10.82 -10.35 1.65
C TYR A 55 -11.39 -8.94 1.52
N VAL A 56 -10.94 -8.17 0.53
CA VAL A 56 -11.35 -6.78 0.33
C VAL A 56 -11.89 -6.58 -1.09
N PRO A 57 -12.76 -5.57 -1.30
CA PRO A 57 -13.19 -5.20 -2.64
C PRO A 57 -12.01 -4.95 -3.58
N VAL A 58 -12.16 -5.30 -4.85
CA VAL A 58 -11.09 -5.15 -5.87
C VAL A 58 -10.56 -3.72 -5.95
N ASP A 59 -11.40 -2.70 -5.74
CA ASP A 59 -10.98 -1.30 -5.78
C ASP A 59 -10.12 -0.91 -4.57
N VAL A 60 -10.23 -1.61 -3.44
CA VAL A 60 -9.27 -1.47 -2.33
C VAL A 60 -7.90 -1.96 -2.79
N ILE A 61 -7.82 -3.13 -3.42
CA ILE A 61 -6.56 -3.68 -3.98
C ILE A 61 -5.97 -2.71 -5.01
N ARG A 62 -6.79 -2.16 -5.91
CA ARG A 62 -6.35 -1.17 -6.91
C ARG A 62 -5.84 0.12 -6.25
N THR A 63 -6.48 0.58 -5.18
CA THR A 63 -6.03 1.75 -4.42
C THR A 63 -4.65 1.52 -3.81
N PHE A 64 -4.47 0.40 -3.09
CA PHE A 64 -3.17 0.04 -2.52
C PHE A 64 -2.11 -0.13 -3.61
N ARG A 65 -2.42 -0.80 -4.72
CA ARG A 65 -1.49 -0.99 -5.84
C ARG A 65 -1.03 0.35 -6.43
N ALA A 66 -1.96 1.28 -6.64
CA ALA A 66 -1.63 2.63 -7.12
C ALA A 66 -0.74 3.35 -6.10
N PHE A 67 -1.12 3.37 -4.83
CA PHE A 67 -0.32 4.03 -3.79
C PHE A 67 1.10 3.45 -3.66
N LEU A 68 1.23 2.12 -3.64
CA LEU A 68 2.52 1.44 -3.57
C LEU A 68 3.37 1.77 -4.80
N LYS A 69 2.80 1.75 -6.01
CA LYS A 69 3.52 2.12 -7.23
C LYS A 69 4.01 3.58 -7.14
N PHE A 70 3.19 4.50 -6.63
CA PHE A 70 3.58 5.89 -6.42
C PHE A 70 4.79 5.98 -5.49
N CYS A 71 4.73 5.33 -4.32
CA CYS A 71 5.84 5.29 -3.37
C CYS A 71 7.13 4.72 -3.97
N TYR A 72 7.04 3.73 -4.86
CA TYR A 72 8.21 3.19 -5.55
C TYR A 72 8.78 4.17 -6.59
N LEU A 73 7.93 4.86 -7.35
CA LEU A 73 8.36 5.80 -8.38
C LEU A 73 9.07 7.02 -7.79
N VAL A 74 8.49 7.65 -6.76
CA VAL A 74 9.06 8.86 -6.14
C VAL A 74 10.36 8.59 -5.37
N ARG A 75 10.69 7.32 -5.11
CA ARG A 75 11.93 6.89 -4.44
C ARG A 75 13.02 6.44 -5.43
N ARG A 76 12.80 6.55 -6.74
CA ARG A 76 13.84 6.24 -7.73
C ARG A 76 14.97 7.26 -7.64
N ASN A 77 16.21 6.78 -7.79
CA ASN A 77 17.41 7.65 -7.79
C ASN A 77 17.48 8.58 -9.02
N ILE A 78 16.80 8.22 -10.11
CA ILE A 78 16.75 9.00 -11.34
C ILE A 78 15.28 9.14 -11.73
N ILE A 79 14.84 10.39 -11.86
CA ILE A 79 13.50 10.74 -12.31
C ILE A 79 13.63 11.42 -13.66
N THR A 80 13.04 10.80 -14.68
CA THR A 80 12.97 11.33 -16.04
C THR A 80 11.57 11.90 -16.27
N GLU A 81 11.38 12.66 -17.36
CA GLU A 81 10.05 13.11 -17.77
C GLU A 81 9.04 11.95 -17.91
N SER A 82 9.49 10.80 -18.42
CA SER A 82 8.66 9.60 -18.48
C SER A 82 8.26 9.09 -17.09
N THR A 83 9.19 9.13 -16.12
CA THR A 83 8.91 8.79 -14.72
C THR A 83 7.91 9.77 -14.10
N LEU A 84 8.02 11.07 -14.39
CA LEU A 84 7.06 12.08 -13.92
C LEU A 84 5.64 11.80 -14.46
N GLY A 85 5.53 11.47 -15.75
CA GLY A 85 4.26 11.03 -16.34
C GLY A 85 3.69 9.77 -15.67
N GLU A 86 4.53 8.80 -15.33
CA GLU A 86 4.12 7.62 -14.57
C GLU A 86 3.66 7.96 -13.14
N ILE A 87 4.33 8.90 -12.46
CA ILE A 87 3.98 9.37 -11.11
C ILE A 87 2.59 10.00 -11.15
N GLN A 88 2.35 10.93 -12.08
CA GLN A 88 1.05 11.59 -12.25
C GLN A 88 -0.05 10.57 -12.53
N ASN A 89 0.15 9.66 -13.50
CA ASN A 89 -0.82 8.62 -13.83
C ASN A 89 -1.17 7.74 -12.61
N THR A 90 -0.16 7.43 -11.79
CA THR A 90 -0.33 6.61 -10.60
C THR A 90 -1.08 7.37 -9.50
N LEU A 91 -0.82 8.67 -9.32
CA LEU A 91 -1.58 9.53 -8.42
C LEU A 91 -3.05 9.65 -8.85
N ASP A 92 -3.32 9.85 -10.13
CA ASP A 92 -4.68 9.93 -10.65
C ASP A 92 -5.46 8.64 -10.38
N ARG A 93 -4.82 7.49 -10.59
CA ARG A 93 -5.39 6.18 -10.24
C ARG A 93 -5.63 6.04 -8.75
N PHE A 94 -4.69 6.47 -7.91
CA PHE A 94 -4.87 6.44 -6.45
C PHE A 94 -6.07 7.29 -6.01
N HIS A 95 -6.19 8.52 -6.52
CA HIS A 95 -7.32 9.41 -6.23
C HIS A 95 -8.65 8.86 -6.74
N ARG A 96 -8.65 8.22 -7.91
CA ARG A 96 -9.84 7.56 -8.45
C ARG A 96 -10.29 6.41 -7.55
N TYR A 97 -9.41 5.46 -7.25
CA TYR A 97 -9.81 4.24 -6.55
C TYR A 97 -10.04 4.45 -5.05
N ARG A 98 -9.37 5.41 -4.40
CA ARG A 98 -9.54 5.63 -2.94
C ARG A 98 -10.97 5.96 -2.54
N THR A 99 -11.79 6.47 -3.46
CA THR A 99 -13.23 6.74 -3.25
C THR A 99 -14.00 5.50 -2.79
N ILE A 100 -13.48 4.29 -3.01
CA ILE A 100 -14.04 3.06 -2.44
C ILE A 100 -14.18 3.15 -0.91
N PHE A 101 -13.23 3.78 -0.21
CA PHE A 101 -13.25 3.90 1.25
C PHE A 101 -14.39 4.79 1.75
N GLN A 102 -14.85 5.75 0.94
CA GLN A 102 -16.09 6.50 1.22
C GLN A 102 -17.32 5.65 0.94
N SER A 103 -17.31 4.91 -0.18
CA SER A 103 -18.44 4.07 -0.60
C SER A 103 -18.75 2.96 0.41
N ILE A 104 -17.73 2.40 1.06
CA ILE A 104 -17.89 1.40 2.13
C ILE A 104 -17.98 2.00 3.54
N GLY A 105 -18.04 3.33 3.66
CA GLY A 105 -18.23 4.03 4.94
C GLY A 105 -17.02 4.03 5.89
N VAL A 106 -15.81 3.71 5.41
CA VAL A 106 -14.60 3.67 6.23
C VAL A 106 -14.04 5.08 6.48
N VAL A 107 -14.22 6.02 5.55
CA VAL A 107 -13.77 7.41 5.67
C VAL A 107 -14.84 8.38 5.19
N LEU A 108 -15.03 9.50 5.88
CA LEU A 108 -15.94 10.58 5.46
C LEU A 108 -15.29 11.50 4.41
N MET A 109 -14.05 11.95 4.65
CA MET A 109 -13.30 12.84 3.77
C MET A 109 -11.81 12.48 3.71
N PHE A 110 -11.18 12.69 2.56
CA PHE A 110 -9.74 12.51 2.38
C PHE A 110 -8.98 13.80 2.67
N SER A 111 -8.79 14.12 3.95
CA SER A 111 -8.09 15.34 4.42
C SER A 111 -6.76 15.06 5.12
N LEU A 112 -6.19 13.86 4.94
CA LEU A 112 -4.92 13.51 5.58
C LEU A 112 -3.77 14.34 4.98
N PRO A 113 -3.00 15.09 5.80
CA PRO A 113 -1.92 15.97 5.31
C PRO A 113 -0.90 15.24 4.42
N GLN A 114 -0.58 13.99 4.75
CA GLN A 114 0.34 13.16 3.97
C GLN A 114 -0.23 12.76 2.59
N GLN A 115 -1.54 12.52 2.49
CA GLN A 115 -2.18 12.26 1.20
C GLN A 115 -2.27 13.53 0.35
N HIS A 116 -2.48 14.68 0.97
CA HIS A 116 -2.44 15.96 0.27
C HIS A 116 -1.03 16.26 -0.26
N SER A 117 0.00 16.01 0.54
CA SER A 117 1.40 16.19 0.14
C SER A 117 1.76 15.40 -1.11
N CYS A 118 1.17 14.22 -1.33
CA CYS A 118 1.40 13.39 -2.52
C CYS A 118 1.13 14.15 -3.83
N SER A 119 0.13 15.05 -3.84
CA SER A 119 -0.21 15.84 -5.03
C SER A 119 0.85 16.88 -5.39
N HIS A 120 1.70 17.26 -4.44
CA HIS A 120 2.77 18.24 -4.66
C HIS A 120 4.09 17.62 -5.12
N TYR A 121 4.25 16.29 -5.02
CA TYR A 121 5.50 15.64 -5.42
C TYR A 121 5.82 15.87 -6.91
N VAL A 122 4.82 15.90 -7.78
CA VAL A 122 5.04 16.15 -9.22
C VAL A 122 5.50 17.59 -9.49
N LEU A 123 5.17 18.54 -8.61
CA LEU A 123 5.52 19.95 -8.75
C LEU A 123 6.85 20.31 -8.07
N LEU A 124 7.34 19.47 -7.16
CA LEU A 124 8.54 19.71 -6.35
C LEU A 124 9.77 18.93 -6.84
N ILE A 125 9.59 17.99 -7.76
CA ILE A 125 10.65 17.20 -8.41
C ILE A 125 10.96 17.82 -9.77
#